data_AF-A0A7C1PQ09-F1
#
_entry.id   AF-A0A7C1PQ09-F1
#
_cell.length_a   1.000
_cell.length_b   1.000
_cell.length_c   1.000
_cell.angle_alpha   90.00
_cell.angle_beta   90.00
_cell.angle_gamma   90.00
#
_symmetry.space_group_name_H-M   'P 1'
#
loop_
_entity.id
_entity.type
_entity.pdbx_description
1 polymer ?
#
loop_
_entity_poly.entity_id
_entity_poly.type
_entity_poly.pdbx_seq_one_letter_code
_entity_poly.pdbx_strand_id
1 'polypeptide(L)'
;MRRFRYVLLLVLLPIIVSSCETLKTSKPILPIKEYERMLVGRLDADYVGTNNCLSACHYHDRIKRDFEASTMGAQLSSKSGMPIVDCESCHGPGSLAIEGLTPEKVKADAAEGKQTACNYKTLIDIKSLHPQAKSLICLKCHTANATFNLHNWNGSEHSINDVTCTDCHNIHAGPDLIVRPRDTFRICFKCHKNIEARFNLPSHHPIQ
;
A
#
# COMPACT_ATOMS: atom_id res chain seq x y z
N MET A 1 33.12 -34.32 41.10
CA MET A 1 32.97 -34.26 39.62
C MET A 1 31.53 -34.39 39.11
N ARG A 2 30.69 -35.30 39.63
CA ARG A 2 29.28 -35.45 39.18
C ARG A 2 28.40 -34.21 39.40
N ARG A 3 28.47 -33.56 40.58
CA ARG A 3 27.69 -32.34 40.88
C ARG A 3 28.00 -31.17 39.95
N PHE A 4 29.25 -31.02 39.50
CA PHE A 4 29.66 -29.95 38.58
C PHE A 4 29.11 -30.18 37.16
N ARG A 5 29.00 -31.44 36.69
CA ARG A 5 28.37 -31.79 35.41
C ARG A 5 26.86 -31.49 35.40
N TYR A 6 26.16 -31.73 36.52
CA TYR A 6 24.72 -31.42 36.60
C TYR A 6 24.46 -29.92 36.63
N VAL A 7 25.32 -29.13 37.30
CA VAL A 7 25.22 -27.66 37.28
C VAL A 7 25.52 -27.10 35.89
N LEU A 8 26.55 -27.62 35.20
CA LEU A 8 26.87 -27.20 33.83
C LEU A 8 25.73 -27.53 32.84
N LEU A 9 25.12 -28.71 32.97
CA LEU A 9 23.95 -29.12 32.18
C LEU A 9 22.71 -28.28 32.48
N LEU A 10 22.46 -27.93 33.76
CA LEU A 10 21.34 -27.07 34.16
C LEU A 10 21.47 -25.63 33.66
N VAL A 11 22.70 -25.14 33.43
CA VAL A 11 22.94 -23.79 32.88
C VAL A 11 22.96 -23.79 31.35
N LEU A 12 23.51 -24.83 30.70
CA LEU A 12 23.59 -24.91 29.24
C LEU A 12 22.25 -25.24 28.57
N LEU A 13 21.40 -26.04 29.22
CA LEU A 13 20.09 -26.42 28.67
C LEU A 13 19.16 -25.20 28.41
N PRO A 14 18.94 -24.26 29.34
CA PRO A 14 18.11 -23.08 29.08
C PRO A 14 18.72 -22.11 28.06
N ILE A 15 20.05 -22.07 27.93
CA ILE A 15 20.74 -21.26 26.92
C ILE A 15 20.48 -21.83 25.51
N ILE A 16 20.57 -23.15 25.33
CA ILE A 16 20.31 -23.80 24.04
C ILE A 16 18.83 -23.65 23.64
N VAL A 17 17.91 -23.79 24.60
CA VAL A 17 16.46 -23.64 24.34
C VAL A 17 16.11 -22.19 23.99
N SER A 18 16.64 -21.20 24.71
CA SER A 18 16.44 -19.78 24.36
C SER A 18 17.08 -19.41 23.02
N SER A 19 18.20 -20.02 22.67
CA SER A 19 18.88 -19.77 21.39
C SER A 19 18.06 -20.28 20.19
N CYS A 20 17.43 -21.45 20.32
CA CYS A 20 16.52 -21.99 19.30
C CYS A 20 15.25 -21.16 19.13
N GLU A 21 14.71 -20.61 20.22
CA GLU A 21 13.55 -19.71 20.18
C GLU A 21 13.90 -18.35 19.54
N THR A 22 15.11 -17.85 19.80
CA THR A 22 15.61 -16.59 19.22
C THR A 22 15.93 -16.70 17.72
N LEU A 23 16.27 -17.90 17.21
CA LEU A 23 16.45 -18.18 15.77
C LEU A 23 15.13 -18.40 15.03
N LYS A 24 14.08 -18.86 15.73
CA LYS A 24 12.74 -19.05 15.16
C LYS A 24 11.88 -17.79 15.23
N THR A 25 12.34 -16.75 15.92
CA THR A 25 11.69 -15.45 15.93
C THR A 25 12.32 -14.58 14.84
N SER A 26 11.52 -14.21 13.84
CA SER A 26 11.89 -13.19 12.87
C SER A 26 11.97 -11.86 13.61
N LYS A 27 13.14 -11.52 14.18
CA LYS A 27 13.39 -10.15 14.61
C LYS A 27 13.25 -9.27 13.36
N PRO A 28 12.39 -8.25 13.37
CA PRO A 28 12.32 -7.30 12.26
C PRO A 28 13.72 -6.80 11.96
N ILE A 29 14.10 -6.84 10.68
CA ILE A 29 15.32 -6.20 10.19
C ILE A 29 15.24 -4.72 10.65
N LEU A 30 16.38 -4.14 11.05
CA LEU A 30 16.57 -2.71 11.38
C LEU A 30 15.71 -1.77 10.48
N PRO A 31 15.27 -0.61 10.98
CA PRO A 31 13.96 -0.05 10.67
C PRO A 31 13.72 0.04 9.17
N ILE A 32 12.69 -0.67 8.70
CA ILE A 32 12.19 -0.70 7.32
C ILE A 32 12.23 0.70 6.68
N LYS A 33 11.96 1.75 7.47
CA LYS A 33 12.02 3.17 7.10
C LYS A 33 13.30 3.60 6.39
N GLU A 34 14.50 3.21 6.83
CA GLU A 34 15.77 3.64 6.20
C GLU A 34 15.96 2.99 4.82
N TYR A 35 15.67 1.69 4.71
CA TYR A 35 15.68 0.98 3.44
C TYR A 35 14.60 1.51 2.50
N GLU A 36 13.41 1.80 3.00
CA GLU A 36 12.34 2.38 2.18
C GLU A 36 12.72 3.75 1.64
N ARG A 37 13.30 4.66 2.46
CA ARG A 37 13.83 5.96 1.99
C ARG A 37 14.85 5.80 0.88
N MET A 38 15.74 4.79 1.00
CA MET A 38 16.72 4.46 -0.03
C MET A 38 16.04 3.95 -1.32
N LEU A 39 15.07 3.03 -1.19
CA LEU A 39 14.35 2.44 -2.32
C LEU A 39 13.47 3.47 -3.06
N VAL A 40 12.85 4.41 -2.34
CA VAL A 40 12.06 5.49 -2.95
C VAL A 40 12.91 6.68 -3.40
N GLY A 41 14.21 6.70 -3.10
CA GLY A 41 15.13 7.78 -3.47
C GLY A 41 14.89 9.11 -2.74
N ARG A 42 14.27 9.09 -1.55
CA ARG A 42 13.93 10.28 -0.75
C ARG A 42 14.66 10.28 0.59
N LEU A 43 15.97 10.54 0.49
CA LEU A 43 16.86 10.64 1.64
C LEU A 43 16.70 11.96 2.40
N ASP A 44 16.01 12.94 1.83
CA ASP A 44 15.72 14.27 2.36
C ASP A 44 14.40 14.35 3.16
N ALA A 45 13.62 13.27 3.18
CA ALA A 45 12.31 13.24 3.82
C ALA A 45 12.14 12.03 4.74
N ASP A 46 11.23 12.17 5.70
CA ASP A 46 10.91 11.17 6.70
C ASP A 46 9.43 10.77 6.65
N TYR A 47 9.19 9.49 6.89
CA TYR A 47 7.86 8.96 7.18
C TYR A 47 7.35 9.54 8.49
N VAL A 48 6.21 10.20 8.45
CA VAL A 48 5.55 10.88 9.58
C VAL A 48 4.26 10.17 10.01
N GLY A 49 3.81 9.18 9.25
CA GLY A 49 2.60 8.41 9.50
C GLY A 49 1.32 9.13 9.07
N THR A 50 0.34 8.32 8.66
CA THR A 50 -0.94 8.80 8.11
C THR A 50 -1.66 9.82 8.99
N ASN A 51 -1.67 9.66 10.33
CA ASN A 51 -2.35 10.61 11.22
C ASN A 51 -1.82 12.05 11.11
N ASN A 52 -0.52 12.22 10.90
CA ASN A 52 0.09 13.55 10.74
C ASN A 52 -0.27 14.18 9.39
N CYS A 53 -0.39 13.37 8.32
CA CYS A 53 -0.89 13.84 7.03
C CYS A 53 -2.37 14.25 7.10
N LEU A 54 -3.19 13.44 7.76
CA LEU A 54 -4.64 13.67 7.89
C LEU A 54 -4.95 14.90 8.74
N SER A 55 -4.25 15.09 9.86
CA SER A 55 -4.41 16.26 10.72
C SER A 55 -3.89 17.55 10.10
N ALA A 56 -2.93 17.45 9.18
CA ALA A 56 -2.38 18.62 8.48
C ALA A 56 -3.24 19.07 7.28
N CYS A 57 -3.68 18.13 6.42
CA CYS A 57 -4.20 18.48 5.09
C CYS A 57 -5.38 17.66 4.56
N HIS A 58 -5.83 16.61 5.24
CA HIS A 58 -6.93 15.76 4.76
C HIS A 58 -8.03 15.57 5.82
N TYR A 59 -8.31 16.60 6.62
CA TYR A 59 -9.29 16.54 7.71
C TYR A 59 -10.76 16.63 7.25
N HIS A 60 -11.03 16.96 5.97
CA HIS A 60 -12.36 16.89 5.35
C HIS A 60 -12.34 16.27 3.94
N ASP A 61 -11.41 15.36 3.68
CA ASP A 61 -11.23 14.84 2.31
C ASP A 61 -12.03 13.56 2.06
N ARG A 62 -12.72 13.51 0.90
CA ARG A 62 -13.30 12.28 0.38
C ARG A 62 -12.23 11.19 0.23
N ILE A 63 -11.01 11.56 -0.13
CA ILE A 63 -9.87 10.63 -0.26
C ILE A 63 -9.64 9.85 1.05
N LYS A 64 -9.60 10.55 2.20
CA LYS A 64 -9.46 9.91 3.52
C LYS A 64 -10.57 8.90 3.75
N ARG A 65 -11.82 9.35 3.64
CA ARG A 65 -13.01 8.53 3.93
C ARG A 65 -13.05 7.31 3.02
N ASP A 66 -12.82 7.52 1.73
CA ASP A 66 -12.92 6.49 0.71
C ASP A 66 -11.79 5.46 0.86
N PHE A 67 -10.57 5.89 1.22
CA PHE A 67 -9.48 4.99 1.56
C PHE A 67 -9.72 4.23 2.86
N GLU A 68 -10.16 4.89 3.95
CA GLU A 68 -10.46 4.23 5.22
C GLU A 68 -11.53 3.16 5.09
N ALA A 69 -12.55 3.39 4.25
CA ALA A 69 -13.61 2.42 3.97
C ALA A 69 -13.12 1.22 3.13
N SER A 70 -11.96 1.35 2.49
CA SER A 70 -11.45 0.38 1.53
C SER A 70 -10.85 -0.87 2.19
N THR A 71 -10.67 -1.94 1.41
CA THR A 71 -10.01 -3.16 1.89
C THR A 71 -8.56 -2.94 2.30
N MET A 72 -7.86 -1.95 1.72
CA MET A 72 -6.53 -1.53 2.15
C MET A 72 -6.59 -0.70 3.44
N GLY A 73 -7.57 0.20 3.55
CA GLY A 73 -7.78 1.01 4.76
C GLY A 73 -8.13 0.18 6.00
N ALA A 74 -8.86 -0.93 5.83
CA ALA A 74 -9.13 -1.87 6.91
C ALA A 74 -7.85 -2.48 7.53
N GLN A 75 -6.74 -2.53 6.77
CA GLN A 75 -5.46 -3.06 7.25
C GLN A 75 -4.71 -2.09 8.17
N LEU A 76 -5.11 -0.80 8.22
CA LEU A 76 -4.56 0.19 9.17
C LEU A 76 -4.81 -0.19 10.63
N SER A 77 -5.79 -1.04 10.90
CA SER A 77 -6.03 -1.55 12.25
C SER A 77 -4.88 -2.46 12.66
N SER A 78 -4.22 -2.15 13.77
CA SER A 78 -3.20 -3.01 14.39
C SER A 78 -3.72 -4.40 14.78
N LYS A 79 -5.05 -4.56 14.85
CA LYS A 79 -5.72 -5.85 15.12
C LYS A 79 -5.87 -6.72 13.87
N SER A 80 -5.57 -6.21 12.67
CA SER A 80 -5.74 -6.93 11.41
C SER A 80 -4.75 -8.10 11.26
N GLY A 81 -3.59 -8.02 11.94
CA GLY A 81 -2.51 -8.99 11.78
C GLY A 81 -1.82 -8.95 10.41
N MET A 82 -2.20 -7.99 9.54
CA MET A 82 -1.62 -7.78 8.21
C MET A 82 -0.59 -6.65 8.22
N PRO A 83 0.32 -6.58 7.23
CA PRO A 83 1.17 -5.42 7.04
C PRO A 83 0.33 -4.14 6.92
N ILE A 84 0.74 -3.09 7.64
CA ILE A 84 0.04 -1.81 7.61
C ILE A 84 0.22 -1.19 6.22
N VAL A 85 -0.90 -0.84 5.59
CA VAL A 85 -0.94 -0.08 4.32
C VAL A 85 -1.56 1.28 4.61
N ASP A 86 -0.77 2.31 4.41
CA ASP A 86 -1.11 3.68 4.79
C ASP A 86 -0.81 4.67 3.65
N CYS A 87 -1.06 5.96 3.84
CA CYS A 87 -0.86 6.96 2.77
C CYS A 87 0.59 6.96 2.26
N GLU A 88 1.56 6.86 3.17
CA GLU A 88 2.99 6.92 2.85
C GLU A 88 3.50 5.61 2.24
N SER A 89 2.79 4.50 2.42
CA SER A 89 3.09 3.20 1.81
C SER A 89 3.10 3.26 0.27
N CYS A 90 2.28 4.15 -0.30
CA CYS A 90 2.18 4.39 -1.74
C CYS A 90 2.80 5.73 -2.16
N HIS A 91 2.62 6.79 -1.35
CA HIS A 91 3.04 8.15 -1.69
C HIS A 91 4.44 8.52 -1.17
N GLY A 92 5.10 7.64 -0.42
CA GLY A 92 6.43 7.88 0.14
C GLY A 92 6.41 8.78 1.39
N PRO A 93 7.60 9.19 1.88
CA PRO A 93 7.75 9.94 3.13
C PRO A 93 7.12 11.34 3.05
N GLY A 94 6.27 11.67 4.03
CA GLY A 94 5.44 12.87 4.04
C GLY A 94 5.99 14.09 4.80
N SER A 95 7.17 14.02 5.44
CA SER A 95 7.66 15.11 6.30
C SER A 95 7.71 16.48 5.60
N LEU A 96 8.20 16.52 4.36
CA LEU A 96 8.26 17.77 3.57
C LEU A 96 6.88 18.22 3.06
N ALA A 97 5.92 17.30 2.96
CA ALA A 97 4.58 17.64 2.50
C ALA A 97 3.82 18.45 3.54
N ILE A 98 4.09 18.19 4.82
CA ILE A 98 3.44 18.83 5.98
C ILE A 98 4.32 19.91 6.64
N GLU A 99 5.52 20.13 6.13
CA GLU A 99 6.48 21.08 6.70
C GLU A 99 5.88 22.50 6.78
N GLY A 100 6.00 23.13 7.96
CA GLY A 100 5.47 24.48 8.21
C GLY A 100 3.96 24.56 8.44
N LEU A 101 3.22 23.45 8.38
CA LEU A 101 1.80 23.44 8.71
C LEU A 101 1.59 23.33 10.22
N THR A 102 0.90 24.30 10.80
CA THR A 102 0.59 24.32 12.24
C THR A 102 -0.88 24.00 12.49
N PRO A 103 -1.23 23.38 13.64
CA PRO A 103 -2.61 23.13 14.02
C PRO A 103 -3.50 24.38 13.99
N GLU A 104 -2.94 25.55 14.30
CA GLU A 104 -3.66 26.83 14.27
C GLU A 104 -4.04 27.22 12.85
N LYS A 105 -3.13 27.04 11.88
CA LYS A 105 -3.42 27.30 10.46
C LYS A 105 -4.50 26.35 9.94
N VAL A 106 -4.39 25.07 10.28
CA VAL A 106 -5.38 24.05 9.89
C VAL A 106 -6.76 24.42 10.45
N LYS A 107 -6.84 24.80 11.72
CA LYS A 107 -8.09 25.20 12.36
C LYS A 107 -8.66 26.49 11.77
N ALA A 108 -7.81 27.46 11.42
CA ALA A 108 -8.23 28.69 10.75
C ALA A 108 -8.84 28.40 9.36
N ASP A 109 -8.17 27.59 8.55
CA ASP A 109 -8.68 27.17 7.24
C ASP A 109 -10.01 26.41 7.38
N ALA A 110 -10.10 25.51 8.37
CA ALA A 110 -11.30 24.74 8.65
C ALA A 110 -12.50 25.63 9.01
N ALA A 111 -12.27 26.65 9.82
CA ALA A 111 -13.30 27.63 10.22
C ALA A 111 -13.81 28.43 9.02
N GLU A 112 -12.98 28.61 7.99
CA GLU A 112 -13.35 29.22 6.72
C GLU A 112 -13.89 28.22 5.68
N GLY A 113 -14.03 26.94 6.04
CA GLY A 113 -14.48 25.87 5.15
C GLY A 113 -13.46 25.50 4.06
N LYS A 114 -12.19 25.86 4.23
CA LYS A 114 -11.10 25.61 3.27
C LYS A 114 -10.27 24.41 3.70
N GLN A 115 -9.82 23.60 2.74
CA GLN A 115 -8.85 22.54 3.00
C GLN A 115 -7.44 23.14 3.01
N THR A 116 -6.66 22.87 4.06
CA THR A 116 -5.25 23.28 4.12
C THR A 116 -4.47 22.58 3.01
N ALA A 117 -3.72 23.35 2.22
CA ALA A 117 -2.88 22.80 1.15
C ALA A 117 -1.54 22.31 1.70
N CYS A 118 -1.25 21.02 1.48
CA CYS A 118 0.08 20.44 1.67
C CYS A 118 0.96 20.65 0.44
N ASN A 119 2.27 20.51 0.60
CA ASN A 119 3.21 20.45 -0.51
C ASN A 119 3.21 19.05 -1.15
N TYR A 120 2.10 18.66 -1.79
CA TYR A 120 1.95 17.32 -2.39
C TYR A 120 2.99 17.01 -3.49
N LYS A 121 3.69 18.02 -4.03
CA LYS A 121 4.78 17.84 -4.99
C LYS A 121 5.98 17.14 -4.38
N THR A 122 6.10 17.12 -3.06
CA THR A 122 7.12 16.36 -2.34
C THR A 122 6.68 14.94 -2.05
N LEU A 123 5.54 14.47 -2.57
CA LEU A 123 5.13 13.08 -2.50
C LEU A 123 5.34 12.42 -3.86
N ILE A 124 5.33 11.08 -3.87
CA ILE A 124 5.34 10.31 -5.11
C ILE A 124 4.00 10.55 -5.82
N ASP A 125 4.06 11.21 -6.98
CA ASP A 125 2.93 11.29 -7.91
C ASP A 125 2.87 10.02 -8.74
N ILE A 126 2.08 9.06 -8.25
CA ILE A 126 1.86 7.76 -8.89
C ILE A 126 1.36 7.92 -10.33
N LYS A 127 0.59 8.96 -10.63
CA LYS A 127 0.00 9.16 -11.96
C LYS A 127 1.06 9.50 -13.01
N SER A 128 2.10 10.23 -12.62
CA SER A 128 3.18 10.66 -13.50
C SER A 128 4.31 9.64 -13.65
N LEU A 129 4.29 8.55 -12.87
CA LEU A 129 5.31 7.51 -12.98
C LEU A 129 5.21 6.74 -14.29
N HIS A 130 6.37 6.24 -14.73
CA HIS A 130 6.46 5.24 -15.80
C HIS A 130 5.57 4.02 -15.47
N PRO A 131 4.86 3.41 -16.44
CA PRO A 131 3.88 2.34 -16.18
C PRO A 131 4.38 1.18 -15.30
N GLN A 132 5.61 0.73 -15.52
CA GLN A 132 6.25 -0.33 -14.76
C GLN A 132 6.56 0.13 -13.34
N ALA A 133 7.05 1.35 -13.14
CA ALA A 133 7.26 1.92 -11.80
C ALA A 133 5.93 2.08 -11.04
N LYS A 134 4.86 2.49 -11.73
CA LYS A 134 3.51 2.56 -11.17
C LYS A 134 3.03 1.18 -10.69
N SER A 135 3.25 0.15 -11.49
CA SER A 135 2.88 -1.24 -11.14
C SER A 135 3.73 -1.79 -9.98
N LEU A 136 5.01 -1.42 -9.90
CA LEU A 136 5.91 -1.82 -8.83
C LEU A 136 5.47 -1.34 -7.44
N ILE A 137 4.79 -0.18 -7.35
CA ILE A 137 4.20 0.28 -6.08
C ILE A 137 3.18 -0.74 -5.56
N CYS A 138 2.32 -1.26 -6.43
CA CYS A 138 1.33 -2.26 -6.06
C CYS A 138 1.97 -3.62 -5.78
N LEU A 139 2.92 -4.01 -6.63
CA LEU A 139 3.64 -5.27 -6.53
C LEU A 139 4.53 -5.35 -5.28
N LYS A 140 4.93 -4.24 -4.66
CA LYS A 140 5.60 -4.22 -3.35
C LYS A 140 4.89 -5.12 -2.32
N CYS A 141 3.56 -5.15 -2.34
CA CYS A 141 2.75 -5.99 -1.45
C CYS A 141 2.03 -7.13 -2.20
N HIS A 142 1.60 -6.90 -3.43
CA HIS A 142 0.89 -7.89 -4.26
C HIS A 142 1.82 -8.87 -5.00
N THR A 143 3.05 -9.09 -4.54
CA THR A 143 3.98 -10.11 -5.09
C THR A 143 4.07 -11.37 -4.25
N ALA A 144 4.00 -11.24 -2.92
CA ALA A 144 4.27 -12.36 -2.01
C ALA A 144 3.07 -13.30 -1.79
N ASN A 145 1.84 -12.81 -2.02
CA ASN A 145 0.61 -13.57 -1.76
C ASN A 145 -0.50 -13.28 -2.78
N ALA A 146 -0.15 -12.73 -3.93
CA ALA A 146 -1.14 -12.54 -4.96
C ALA A 146 -1.54 -13.89 -5.53
N THR A 147 -2.84 -14.12 -5.53
CA THR A 147 -3.55 -15.16 -6.28
C THR A 147 -2.75 -15.57 -7.51
N PHE A 148 -2.60 -16.87 -7.76
CA PHE A 148 -1.90 -17.55 -8.87
C PHE A 148 -1.91 -16.84 -10.25
N ASN A 149 -2.77 -15.85 -10.48
CA ASN A 149 -2.82 -15.02 -11.68
C ASN A 149 -1.79 -13.87 -11.75
N LEU A 150 -1.14 -13.46 -10.65
CA LEU A 150 -0.23 -12.29 -10.66
C LEU A 150 1.27 -12.63 -10.59
N HIS A 151 1.64 -13.91 -10.39
CA HIS A 151 3.07 -14.30 -10.36
C HIS A 151 3.80 -13.97 -11.67
N ASN A 152 3.06 -13.89 -12.79
CA ASN A 152 3.58 -13.56 -14.11
C ASN A 152 3.12 -12.18 -14.61
N TRP A 153 2.72 -11.26 -13.73
CA TRP A 153 2.27 -9.92 -14.14
C TRP A 153 3.24 -9.25 -15.13
N ASN A 154 4.54 -9.26 -14.80
CA ASN A 154 5.58 -8.62 -15.62
C ASN A 154 5.71 -9.21 -17.03
N GLY A 155 5.27 -10.45 -17.26
CA GLY A 155 5.25 -11.10 -18.58
C GLY A 155 3.87 -11.11 -19.24
N SER A 156 2.87 -10.46 -18.64
CA SER A 156 1.51 -10.41 -19.20
C SER A 156 1.43 -9.44 -20.37
N GLU A 157 0.52 -9.73 -21.31
CA GLU A 157 0.20 -8.85 -22.45
C GLU A 157 -0.13 -7.42 -21.99
N HIS A 158 -0.84 -7.26 -20.87
CA HIS A 158 -1.13 -5.96 -20.30
C HIS A 158 0.15 -5.22 -19.85
N SER A 159 1.01 -5.86 -19.07
CA SER A 159 2.22 -5.22 -18.56
C SER A 159 3.23 -4.86 -19.65
N ILE A 160 3.35 -5.68 -20.72
CA ILE A 160 4.27 -5.39 -21.83
C ILE A 160 3.73 -4.30 -22.77
N ASN A 161 2.42 -4.02 -22.70
CA ASN A 161 1.76 -2.92 -23.41
C ASN A 161 1.43 -1.74 -22.46
N ASP A 162 2.22 -1.56 -21.41
CA ASP A 162 2.16 -0.40 -20.50
C ASP A 162 0.82 -0.22 -19.74
N VAL A 163 0.00 -1.26 -19.67
CA VAL A 163 -1.19 -1.27 -18.81
C VAL A 163 -0.78 -1.56 -17.37
N THR A 164 -1.32 -0.79 -16.44
CA THR A 164 -0.97 -0.78 -15.02
C THR A 164 -2.15 -1.20 -14.16
N CYS A 165 -1.88 -1.48 -12.89
CA CYS A 165 -2.90 -1.84 -11.91
C CYS A 165 -4.00 -0.77 -11.80
N THR A 166 -3.63 0.51 -11.89
CA THR A 166 -4.54 1.65 -11.73
C THR A 166 -5.44 1.93 -12.93
N ASP A 167 -5.18 1.29 -14.08
CA ASP A 167 -6.08 1.42 -15.25
C ASP A 167 -7.39 0.66 -15.03
N CYS A 168 -7.35 -0.34 -14.13
CA CYS A 168 -8.51 -1.12 -13.71
C CYS A 168 -8.94 -0.80 -12.26
N HIS A 169 -8.00 -0.65 -11.32
CA HIS A 169 -8.29 -0.43 -9.91
C HIS A 169 -8.26 1.06 -9.54
N ASN A 170 -9.28 1.52 -8.80
CA ASN A 170 -9.32 2.88 -8.27
C ASN A 170 -9.30 2.86 -6.73
N ILE A 171 -8.19 3.28 -6.15
CA ILE A 171 -7.89 3.15 -4.72
C ILE A 171 -8.62 4.21 -3.88
N HIS A 172 -8.88 5.39 -4.45
CA HIS A 172 -9.56 6.50 -3.76
C HIS A 172 -11.03 6.66 -4.21
N ALA A 173 -11.71 5.55 -4.52
CA ALA A 173 -13.10 5.56 -5.02
C ALA A 173 -14.15 5.00 -4.05
N GLY A 174 -13.74 4.51 -2.88
CA GLY A 174 -14.63 4.04 -1.83
C GLY A 174 -14.26 2.65 -1.33
N PRO A 175 -15.21 1.94 -0.68
CA PRO A 175 -14.92 0.70 0.03
C PRO A 175 -14.48 -0.46 -0.86
N ASP A 176 -14.96 -0.48 -2.11
CA ASP A 176 -14.72 -1.59 -3.02
C ASP A 176 -13.51 -1.32 -3.92
N LEU A 177 -12.33 -1.76 -3.50
CA LEU A 177 -11.11 -1.73 -4.34
C LEU A 177 -11.08 -2.83 -5.39
N ILE A 178 -11.91 -3.86 -5.20
CA ILE A 178 -12.10 -4.94 -6.16
C ILE A 178 -13.13 -4.46 -7.17
N VAL A 179 -12.76 -4.52 -8.45
CA VAL A 179 -13.69 -4.24 -9.54
C VAL A 179 -14.85 -5.23 -9.43
N ARG A 180 -16.06 -4.72 -9.25
CA ARG A 180 -17.27 -5.56 -9.19
C ARG A 180 -17.39 -6.34 -10.49
N PRO A 181 -17.77 -7.63 -10.49
CA PRO A 181 -17.88 -8.44 -11.71
C PRO A 181 -18.71 -7.76 -12.81
N ARG A 182 -19.84 -7.16 -12.44
CA ARG A 182 -20.72 -6.38 -13.33
C ARG A 182 -20.11 -5.10 -13.90
N ASP A 183 -19.00 -4.63 -13.36
CA ASP A 183 -18.32 -3.41 -13.79
C ASP A 183 -17.04 -3.75 -14.58
N THR A 184 -16.56 -5.00 -14.49
CA THR A 184 -15.35 -5.49 -15.17
C THR A 184 -15.42 -5.34 -16.68
N PHE A 185 -16.54 -5.72 -17.33
CA PHE A 185 -16.66 -5.63 -18.79
C PHE A 185 -16.45 -4.20 -19.29
N ARG A 186 -17.00 -3.20 -18.57
CA ARG A 186 -16.90 -1.79 -18.94
C ARG A 186 -15.46 -1.31 -18.92
N ILE A 187 -14.63 -1.82 -18.02
CA ILE A 187 -13.20 -1.50 -17.97
C ILE A 187 -12.49 -2.13 -19.16
N CYS A 188 -12.69 -3.43 -19.40
CA CYS A 188 -12.08 -4.15 -20.51
C CYS A 188 -12.44 -3.50 -21.87
N PHE A 189 -13.69 -3.11 -22.03
CA PHE A 189 -14.20 -2.48 -23.25
C PHE A 189 -13.69 -1.06 -23.47
N LYS A 190 -12.99 -0.42 -22.52
CA LYS A 190 -12.31 0.85 -22.82
C LYS A 190 -11.28 0.68 -23.95
N CYS A 191 -10.59 -0.46 -23.97
CA CYS A 191 -9.56 -0.76 -24.96
C CYS A 191 -10.01 -1.86 -25.95
N HIS A 192 -10.71 -2.89 -25.47
CA HIS A 192 -11.10 -4.05 -26.27
C HIS A 192 -12.44 -3.87 -27.02
N LYS A 193 -12.53 -2.85 -27.88
CA LYS A 193 -13.76 -2.48 -28.61
C LYS A 193 -14.28 -3.55 -29.57
N ASN A 194 -13.38 -4.33 -30.16
CA ASN A 194 -13.74 -5.48 -30.98
C ASN A 194 -14.43 -6.59 -30.17
N ILE A 195 -14.08 -6.73 -28.88
CA ILE A 195 -14.72 -7.69 -27.98
C ILE A 195 -16.11 -7.18 -27.59
N GLU A 196 -16.22 -5.90 -27.23
CA GLU A 196 -17.50 -5.23 -26.96
C GLU A 196 -18.50 -5.41 -28.12
N ALA A 197 -18.06 -5.17 -29.35
CA ALA A 197 -18.90 -5.34 -30.53
C ALA A 197 -19.42 -6.79 -30.69
N ARG A 198 -18.57 -7.79 -30.41
CA ARG A 198 -18.97 -9.21 -30.47
C ARG A 198 -19.95 -9.59 -29.36
N PHE A 199 -19.81 -9.01 -28.17
CA PHE A 199 -20.77 -9.20 -27.09
C PHE A 199 -22.14 -8.60 -27.37
N ASN A 200 -22.23 -7.59 -28.23
CA ASN A 200 -23.49 -6.95 -28.61
C ASN A 200 -24.20 -7.64 -29.80
N LEU A 201 -23.66 -8.73 -30.34
CA LEU A 201 -24.33 -9.49 -31.40
C LEU A 201 -25.54 -10.25 -30.85
N PRO A 202 -26.58 -10.54 -31.65
CA PRO A 202 -27.77 -11.29 -31.18
C PRO A 202 -27.46 -12.66 -30.57
N SER A 203 -26.32 -13.25 -30.89
CA SER A 203 -25.84 -14.51 -30.31
C SER A 203 -24.45 -14.30 -29.70
N HIS A 204 -24.36 -14.38 -28.38
CA HIS A 204 -23.12 -14.25 -27.62
C HIS A 204 -23.14 -15.17 -26.39
N HIS A 205 -21.98 -15.38 -25.76
CA HIS A 205 -21.93 -16.10 -24.48
C HIS A 205 -22.67 -15.29 -23.40
N PRO A 206 -23.58 -15.89 -22.62
CA PRO A 206 -24.21 -15.20 -21.50
C PRO A 206 -23.18 -14.97 -20.41
N ILE A 207 -22.91 -13.70 -20.11
CA ILE A 207 -22.10 -13.29 -18.97
C ILE A 207 -23.02 -12.48 -18.07
N GLN A 208 -23.48 -13.09 -16.98
CA GLN A 208 -24.21 -12.43 -15.90
C GLN A 208 -23.29 -12.26 -14.71
#